data_AF-A0A182E6H6-F1
#
_entry.id   AF-A0A182E6H6-F1
#
_cell.length_a   1.000
_cell.length_b   1.000
_cell.length_c   1.000
_cell.angle_alpha   90.00
_cell.angle_beta   90.00
_cell.angle_gamma   90.00
#
_symmetry.space_group_name_H-M   'P 1'
#
loop_
_entity.id
_entity.type
_entity.pdbx_description
1 polymer ?
#
loop_
_entity_poly.entity_id
_entity_poly.type
_entity_poly.pdbx_seq_one_letter_code
_entity_poly.pdbx_strand_id
1 'polypeptide(L)'
;MNSTPILCNQTKSWTLDGRNIVADSKGFVLLVVLMPMQCEHCHKQLMKFQTIMETLPEIKIVVVAPYGANSRLIERYRKEFSRITIGMESLNERIWNILSGSAHDHFIYDR
;
A
#
# COMPACT_ATOMS: atom_id res chain seq x y z
N MET A 1 -26.36 -14.88 -26.60
CA MET A 1 -26.06 -14.70 -25.16
C MET A 1 -24.76 -13.92 -25.09
N ASN A 2 -24.81 -12.63 -24.76
CA ASN A 2 -23.60 -11.81 -24.61
C ASN A 2 -22.97 -12.15 -23.26
N SER A 3 -21.89 -12.92 -23.28
CA SER A 3 -21.02 -13.08 -22.12
C SER A 3 -20.33 -11.73 -21.88
N THR A 4 -20.86 -10.94 -20.96
CA THR A 4 -20.07 -9.88 -20.33
C THR A 4 -18.77 -10.52 -19.88
N PRO A 5 -17.59 -9.97 -20.25
CA PRO A 5 -16.35 -10.49 -19.73
C PRO A 5 -16.48 -10.47 -18.20
N ILE A 6 -16.02 -11.53 -17.55
CA ILE A 6 -15.84 -11.50 -16.10
C ILE A 6 -14.92 -10.30 -15.86
N LEU A 7 -15.51 -9.17 -15.46
CA LEU A 7 -14.77 -8.04 -14.93
C LEU A 7 -13.95 -8.67 -13.80
N CYS A 8 -12.63 -8.74 -14.01
CA CYS A 8 -11.69 -9.23 -13.02
C CYS A 8 -12.15 -8.69 -11.66
N ASN A 9 -12.52 -9.62 -10.77
CA ASN A 9 -13.21 -9.42 -9.50
C ASN A 9 -13.15 -7.98 -9.01
N GLN A 10 -14.31 -7.35 -8.79
CA GLN A 10 -14.38 -6.04 -8.13
C GLN A 10 -13.39 -6.01 -6.97
N THR A 11 -12.33 -5.21 -7.11
CA THR A 11 -11.34 -5.03 -6.07
C THR A 11 -12.08 -4.71 -4.79
N LYS A 12 -11.96 -5.56 -3.76
CA LYS A 12 -12.62 -5.28 -2.48
C LYS A 12 -12.22 -3.88 -2.05
N SER A 13 -13.21 -3.02 -1.81
CA SER A 13 -12.94 -1.67 -1.35
C SER A 13 -12.31 -1.75 0.04
N TRP A 14 -11.25 -0.97 0.23
CA TRP A 14 -10.63 -0.73 1.53
C TRP A 14 -10.13 0.71 1.58
N THR A 15 -10.00 1.21 2.79
CA THR A 15 -9.48 2.54 3.09
C THR A 15 -8.26 2.44 4.00
N LEU A 16 -7.39 3.43 3.90
CA LEU A 16 -6.25 3.60 4.78
C LEU A 16 -6.28 5.04 5.28
N ASP A 17 -6.32 5.20 6.59
CA ASP A 17 -6.52 6.51 7.24
C ASP A 17 -7.78 7.24 6.68
N GLY A 18 -8.85 6.48 6.41
CA GLY A 18 -10.13 7.01 5.89
C GLY A 18 -10.15 7.35 4.40
N ARG A 19 -9.07 7.08 3.67
CA ARG A 19 -8.95 7.35 2.23
C ARG A 19 -9.04 6.08 1.40
N ASN A 20 -9.81 6.10 0.32
CA ASN A 20 -9.86 4.99 -0.63
C ASN A 20 -8.63 5.05 -1.55
N ILE A 21 -7.55 4.39 -1.14
CA ILE A 21 -6.25 4.46 -1.79
C ILE A 21 -6.30 4.04 -3.26
N VAL A 22 -7.10 3.02 -3.58
CA VAL A 22 -7.25 2.53 -4.97
C VAL A 22 -7.92 3.60 -5.83
N ALA A 23 -9.03 4.19 -5.35
CA ALA A 23 -9.73 5.26 -6.06
C ALA A 23 -8.87 6.53 -6.20
N ASP A 24 -8.17 6.94 -5.14
CA ASP A 24 -7.27 8.10 -5.12
C ASP A 24 -6.04 7.94 -6.03
N SER A 25 -5.77 6.71 -6.47
CA SER A 25 -4.64 6.36 -7.34
C SER A 25 -5.03 6.15 -8.79
N LYS A 26 -6.28 6.42 -9.19
CA LYS A 26 -6.74 6.28 -10.57
C LYS A 26 -5.81 7.00 -11.56
N GLY A 27 -5.46 6.34 -12.66
CA GLY A 27 -4.53 6.86 -13.67
C GLY A 27 -3.04 6.65 -13.35
N PHE A 28 -2.71 6.06 -12.19
CA PHE A 28 -1.38 5.64 -11.81
C PHE A 28 -1.33 4.11 -11.68
N VAL A 29 -0.16 3.52 -11.87
CA VAL A 29 0.08 2.17 -11.39
C VAL A 29 0.28 2.26 -9.89
N LEU A 30 -0.57 1.58 -9.12
CA LEU A 30 -0.50 1.58 -7.66
C LEU A 30 0.16 0.28 -7.18
N LEU A 31 1.27 0.43 -6.48
CA LEU A 31 1.92 -0.64 -5.72
C LEU A 31 1.55 -0.52 -4.24
N VAL A 32 0.82 -1.50 -3.72
CA VAL A 32 0.52 -1.62 -2.28
C VAL A 32 1.43 -2.68 -1.68
N VAL A 33 2.11 -2.31 -0.60
CA VAL A 33 3.10 -3.14 0.08
C VAL A 33 2.65 -3.40 1.50
N LEU A 34 2.44 -4.66 1.86
CA LEU A 34 2.16 -5.03 3.26
C LEU A 34 3.50 -5.19 3.97
N MET A 35 3.80 -4.36 4.98
CA MET A 35 5.11 -4.38 5.62
C MET A 35 5.02 -4.27 7.14
N PRO A 36 5.66 -5.14 7.94
CA PRO A 36 5.61 -5.09 9.40
C PRO A 36 6.34 -3.89 10.02
N MET A 37 7.10 -3.13 9.21
CA MET A 37 7.87 -1.92 9.56
C MET A 37 9.05 -2.14 10.51
N GLN A 38 8.93 -3.00 11.50
CA GLN A 38 10.02 -3.40 12.39
C GLN A 38 10.74 -4.64 11.84
N CYS A 39 11.56 -4.44 10.81
CA CYS A 39 12.38 -5.50 10.23
C CYS A 39 13.74 -4.98 9.76
N GLU A 40 14.75 -5.85 9.73
CA GLU A 40 16.13 -5.53 9.36
C GLU A 40 16.23 -4.83 7.98
N HIS A 41 15.39 -5.25 7.04
CA HIS A 41 15.44 -4.80 5.65
C HIS A 41 14.40 -3.73 5.30
N CYS A 42 13.53 -3.33 6.24
CA CYS A 42 12.38 -2.46 5.97
C CYS A 42 12.82 -1.08 5.48
N HIS A 43 13.81 -0.48 6.16
CA HIS A 43 14.39 0.81 5.75
C HIS A 43 14.99 0.77 4.33
N LYS A 44 15.74 -0.30 4.02
CA LYS A 44 16.32 -0.50 2.68
C LYS A 44 15.26 -0.65 1.59
N GLN A 45 14.12 -1.27 1.89
CA GLN A 45 13.00 -1.35 0.95
C GLN A 45 12.35 0.02 0.73
N LEU A 46 12.14 0.79 1.79
CA LEU A 46 11.62 2.16 1.69
C LEU A 46 12.54 3.06 0.84
N MET A 47 13.86 2.96 0.98
CA MET A 47 14.80 3.66 0.10
C MET A 47 14.59 3.31 -1.38
N LYS A 48 14.43 2.02 -1.70
CA LYS A 48 14.17 1.58 -3.08
C LYS A 48 12.86 2.12 -3.61
N PHE A 49 11.80 2.07 -2.82
CA PHE A 49 10.49 2.60 -3.20
C PHE A 49 10.54 4.10 -3.46
N GLN A 50 11.28 4.86 -2.66
CA GLN A 50 11.47 6.28 -2.90
C GLN A 50 12.18 6.52 -4.24
N THR A 51 13.26 5.81 -4.53
CA THR A 51 13.96 5.91 -5.82
C THR A 51 13.04 5.55 -6.99
N ILE A 52 12.17 4.53 -6.85
CA ILE A 52 11.18 4.18 -7.86
C ILE A 52 10.23 5.35 -8.12
N MET A 53 9.63 5.93 -7.07
CA MET A 53 8.69 7.05 -7.21
C MET A 53 9.36 8.35 -7.72
N GLU A 54 10.67 8.50 -7.52
CA GLU A 54 11.45 9.61 -8.08
C GLU A 54 11.76 9.42 -9.57
N THR A 55 11.89 8.16 -10.01
CA THR A 55 12.26 7.82 -11.38
C THR A 55 11.05 7.61 -12.29
N LEU A 56 9.97 7.03 -11.75
CA LEU A 56 8.77 6.61 -12.46
C LEU A 56 7.55 7.33 -11.88
N PRO A 57 7.24 8.57 -12.34
CA PRO A 57 6.18 9.40 -11.77
C PRO A 57 4.77 8.82 -11.95
N GLU A 58 4.59 7.87 -12.87
CA GLU A 58 3.35 7.13 -13.09
C GLU A 58 3.07 6.06 -12.04
N ILE A 59 4.02 5.79 -11.13
CA ILE A 59 3.89 4.81 -10.05
C ILE A 59 3.61 5.51 -8.72
N LYS A 60 2.54 5.07 -8.05
CA LYS A 60 2.27 5.40 -6.64
C LYS A 60 2.59 4.20 -5.77
N ILE A 61 3.29 4.43 -4.66
CA ILE A 61 3.59 3.37 -3.69
C ILE A 61 2.93 3.70 -2.35
N VAL A 62 2.21 2.73 -1.82
CA VAL A 62 1.57 2.78 -0.51
C VAL A 62 2.08 1.60 0.33
N VAL A 63 2.58 1.88 1.52
CA VAL A 63 3.02 0.87 2.49
C VAL A 63 2.01 0.80 3.62
N VAL A 64 1.51 -0.40 3.90
CA VAL A 64 0.50 -0.68 4.93
C VAL A 64 1.14 -1.50 6.05
N ALA A 65 1.29 -0.88 7.21
CA ALA A 65 1.73 -1.52 8.44
C ALA A 65 0.57 -2.29 9.10
N PRO A 66 0.85 -3.40 9.79
CA PRO A 66 -0.18 -4.15 10.51
C PRO A 66 -0.66 -3.36 11.73
N TYR A 67 -1.86 -3.64 12.19
CA TYR A 67 -2.38 -3.03 13.41
C TYR A 67 -1.45 -3.30 14.61
N GLY A 68 -1.22 -2.29 15.43
CA GLY A 68 -0.36 -2.39 16.61
C GLY A 68 1.14 -2.28 16.31
N ALA A 69 1.52 -2.02 15.05
CA ALA A 69 2.88 -1.65 14.72
C ALA A 69 3.35 -0.39 15.48
N ASN A 70 4.66 -0.25 15.65
CA ASN A 70 5.25 0.84 16.41
C ASN A 70 4.94 2.20 15.75
N SER A 71 4.01 2.96 16.34
CA SER A 71 3.56 4.26 15.80
C SER A 71 4.68 5.29 15.70
N ARG A 72 5.64 5.30 16.64
CA ARG A 72 6.80 6.22 16.59
C ARG A 72 7.72 5.89 15.41
N LEU A 73 7.87 4.61 15.08
CA LEU A 73 8.65 4.17 13.92
C LEU A 73 7.94 4.56 12.62
N ILE A 74 6.64 4.33 12.53
CA ILE A 74 5.82 4.73 11.38
C ILE A 74 5.93 6.24 11.15
N GLU A 75 5.78 7.05 12.20
CA GLU A 75 5.88 8.50 12.10
C GLU A 75 7.26 8.97 11.67
N ARG A 76 8.32 8.29 12.11
CA ARG A 76 9.69 8.55 11.65
C ARG A 76 9.82 8.27 10.15
N TYR A 77 9.35 7.10 9.69
CA TYR A 77 9.43 6.75 8.28
C TYR A 77 8.56 7.63 7.39
N ARG A 78 7.40 8.11 7.86
CA ARG A 78 6.60 9.12 7.14
C ARG A 78 7.37 10.40 6.89
N LYS A 79 8.14 10.87 7.87
CA LYS A 79 8.97 12.08 7.74
C LYS A 79 10.16 11.87 6.82
N GLU A 80 10.79 10.70 6.92
CA GLU A 80 11.98 10.36 6.12
C GLU A 80 11.63 10.09 4.65
N PHE A 81 10.52 9.39 4.39
CA PHE A 81 10.11 8.93 3.06
C PHE A 81 8.82 9.64 2.61
N SER A 82 8.86 10.96 2.52
CA SER A 82 7.67 11.81 2.32
C SER A 82 6.91 11.59 1.00
N ARG A 83 7.55 10.98 0.00
CA ARG A 83 6.90 10.60 -1.28
C ARG A 83 6.06 9.34 -1.16
N ILE A 84 6.37 8.46 -0.21
CA ILE A 84 5.69 7.19 -0.01
C ILE A 84 4.51 7.43 0.93
N THR A 85 3.32 6.96 0.56
CA THR A 85 2.20 6.94 1.51
C THR A 85 2.41 5.77 2.47
N ILE A 86 2.66 6.06 3.74
CA ILE A 86 2.83 5.05 4.77
C ILE A 86 1.65 5.15 5.73
N GLY A 87 0.90 4.06 5.92
CA GLY A 87 -0.21 4.01 6.87
C GLY A 87 -0.18 2.74 7.71
N MET A 88 -0.99 2.72 8.76
CA MET A 88 -1.22 1.55 9.60
C MET A 88 -2.68 1.15 9.46
N GLU A 89 -2.94 -0.13 9.23
CA GLU A 89 -4.33 -0.60 9.22
C GLU A 89 -4.99 -0.38 10.60
N SER A 90 -6.32 -0.25 10.60
CA SER A 90 -7.10 0.00 11.82
C SER A 90 -7.78 -1.28 12.32
N LEU A 91 -8.28 -1.26 13.55
CA LEU A 91 -9.10 -2.38 14.07
C LEU A 91 -10.34 -2.64 13.19
N ASN A 92 -10.95 -1.56 12.71
CA ASN A 92 -12.19 -1.60 11.93
C ASN A 92 -11.94 -2.00 10.47
N GLU A 93 -10.69 -1.89 10.01
CA GLU A 93 -10.33 -2.13 8.63
C GLU A 93 -9.00 -2.87 8.54
N ARG A 94 -9.11 -4.20 8.52
CA ARG A 94 -7.99 -5.15 8.48
C ARG A 94 -7.54 -5.36 7.04
N ILE A 95 -6.84 -4.39 6.48
CA ILE A 95 -6.39 -4.37 5.08
C ILE A 95 -5.60 -5.64 4.73
N TRP A 96 -4.74 -6.12 5.63
CA TRP A 96 -3.97 -7.35 5.41
C TRP A 96 -4.90 -8.56 5.17
N ASN A 97 -5.98 -8.66 5.95
CA ASN A 97 -6.98 -9.71 5.78
C ASN A 97 -7.85 -9.50 4.53
N ILE A 98 -8.25 -8.26 4.24
CA ILE A 98 -9.06 -7.92 3.06
C ILE A 98 -8.34 -8.34 1.78
N LEU A 99 -7.03 -8.06 1.71
CA LEU A 99 -6.16 -8.44 0.61
C LEU A 99 -5.68 -9.89 0.68
N SER A 100 -5.98 -10.60 1.76
CA SER A 100 -5.49 -11.96 2.03
C SER A 100 -3.96 -12.06 1.87
N GLY A 101 -3.26 -11.02 2.30
CA GLY A 101 -1.82 -10.87 2.14
C GLY A 101 -1.04 -11.16 3.41
N SER A 102 0.24 -11.39 3.22
CA SER A 102 1.24 -11.70 4.23
C SER A 102 2.32 -10.61 4.29
N ALA A 103 3.20 -10.72 5.28
CA ALA A 103 4.32 -9.78 5.42
C ALA A 103 5.17 -9.77 4.15
N HIS A 104 5.41 -8.56 3.64
CA HIS A 104 6.17 -8.26 2.43
C HIS A 104 5.48 -8.60 1.10
N ASP A 105 4.19 -8.94 1.12
CA ASP A 105 3.42 -9.07 -0.12
C ASP A 105 3.25 -7.74 -0.84
N HIS A 106 3.26 -7.82 -2.17
CA HIS A 106 3.09 -6.70 -3.08
C HIS A 106 1.85 -6.92 -3.94
N PHE A 107 0.96 -5.93 -3.95
CA PHE A 107 -0.23 -5.92 -4.79
C PHE A 107 -0.11 -4.79 -5.81
N ILE A 108 -0.29 -5.12 -7.08
CA ILE A 108 -0.24 -4.16 -8.18
C ILE A 108 -1.66 -3.95 -8.67
N TYR A 109 -2.09 -2.69 -8.66
CA TYR A 109 -3.30 -2.23 -9.30
C TYR A 109 -2.89 -1.47 -10.55
N ASP A 110 -3.41 -1.92 -11.69
CA ASP A 110 -3.22 -1.22 -12.96
C ASP A 110 -4.10 0.05 -13.02
N ARG A 111 -3.81 0.90 -14.02
CA ARG A 111 -4.29 2.29 -14.13
C ARG A 111 -5.80 2.45 -14.26
#